data_AF-A0A6I9NQ18-F1
#
_entry.id   AF-A0A6I9NQ18-F1
#
_cell.length_a   1.000
_cell.length_b   1.000
_cell.length_c   1.000
_cell.angle_alpha   90.00
_cell.angle_beta   90.00
_cell.angle_gamma   90.00
#
_symmetry.space_group_name_H-M   'P 1'
#
loop_
_entity.id
_entity.type
_entity.pdbx_description
1 polymer ?
#
loop_
_entity_poly.entity_id
_entity_poly.type
_entity_poly.pdbx_seq_one_letter_code
_entity_poly.pdbx_strand_id
1 'polypeptide(L)'
;VEIIRLGNSFYIDWDRKMYYSRSNTPAEARTTTLNEELGQIKYVFSDKTGTLTQNIMTFNKCSINGKSYGDVYDYTGQRLEITEHTERVDFSFNALADPRFRFHDHSLVEAVKLENPEVHTFFRLLALCHTVMAEEKKEGELSYQAQSPDEGALVTAARNFGFVFRSRTPDSVSIVEKGQQRSYELLAILDFNNVRKRMSVI
;
A
#
# COMPACT_ATOMS: atom_id res chain seq x y z
N VAL A 1 18.34 45.69 9.82
CA VAL A 1 17.80 44.40 10.30
C VAL A 1 16.89 43.76 9.25
N GLU A 2 15.92 44.48 8.69
CA GLU A 2 15.01 43.95 7.65
C GLU A 2 15.70 43.42 6.39
N ILE A 3 16.75 44.10 5.89
CA ILE A 3 17.54 43.62 4.72
C ILE A 3 18.21 42.27 5.00
N ILE A 4 18.69 42.05 6.23
CA ILE A 4 19.33 40.79 6.64
C ILE A 4 18.27 39.68 6.68
N ARG A 5 17.10 39.96 7.25
CA ARG A 5 15.96 39.04 7.32
C ARG A 5 15.45 38.65 5.93
N LEU A 6 15.39 39.61 5.01
CA LEU A 6 15.07 39.37 3.61
C LEU A 6 16.13 38.48 2.93
N GLY A 7 17.42 38.79 3.10
CA GLY A 7 18.51 37.97 2.58
C GLY A 7 18.47 36.52 3.09
N ASN A 8 18.21 36.32 4.38
CA ASN A 8 18.06 35.00 4.98
C ASN A 8 16.89 34.21 4.39
N SER A 9 15.80 34.89 4.03
CA SER A 9 14.64 34.24 3.39
C SER A 9 15.01 33.70 2.01
N PHE A 10 15.75 34.48 1.20
CA PHE A 10 16.26 34.00 -0.09
C PHE A 10 17.21 32.81 0.04
N TYR A 11 18.02 32.73 1.11
CA TYR A 11 18.87 31.56 1.33
C TYR A 11 18.07 30.29 1.65
N ILE A 12 16.95 30.40 2.36
CA ILE A 12 16.03 29.27 2.58
C ILE A 12 15.43 28.82 1.25
N ASP A 13 14.95 29.78 0.45
CA ASP A 13 14.27 29.49 -0.83
C ASP A 13 15.21 28.87 -1.88
N TRP A 14 16.49 29.24 -1.87
CA TRP A 14 17.49 28.74 -2.82
C TRP A 14 18.20 27.45 -2.37
N ASP A 15 17.91 26.93 -1.17
CA ASP A 15 18.56 25.72 -0.69
C ASP A 15 18.07 24.47 -1.45
N ARG A 16 18.97 23.89 -2.24
CA ARG A 16 18.73 22.66 -3.00
C ARG A 16 18.47 21.44 -2.11
N LYS A 17 18.90 21.45 -0.85
CA LYS A 17 18.62 20.35 0.10
C LYS A 17 17.19 20.38 0.61
N MET A 18 16.53 21.53 0.61
CA MET A 18 15.13 21.69 1.01
C MET A 18 14.18 21.68 -0.19
N TYR A 19 14.63 21.19 -1.34
CA TYR A 19 13.84 21.07 -2.55
C TYR A 19 13.28 19.65 -2.72
N TYR A 20 11.96 19.55 -2.89
CA TYR A 20 11.29 18.27 -3.12
C TYR A 20 11.07 18.02 -4.62
N SER A 21 11.86 17.11 -5.17
CA SER A 21 11.93 16.84 -6.61
C SER A 21 10.65 16.23 -7.20
N ARG A 22 9.92 15.43 -6.44
CA ARG A 22 8.74 14.71 -6.96
C ARG A 22 7.58 15.63 -7.32
N SER A 23 7.40 16.75 -6.62
CA SER A 23 6.38 17.76 -6.93
C SER A 23 6.95 19.09 -7.41
N ASN A 24 8.26 19.13 -7.69
CA ASN A 24 8.97 20.34 -8.13
C ASN A 24 8.70 21.53 -7.17
N THR A 25 8.83 21.30 -5.86
CA THR A 25 8.46 22.29 -4.83
C THR A 25 9.68 22.65 -4.00
N PRO A 26 10.19 23.89 -4.08
CA PRO A 26 11.23 24.38 -3.17
C PRO A 26 10.65 24.76 -1.80
N ALA A 27 11.52 24.94 -0.81
CA ALA A 27 11.15 25.66 0.40
C ALA A 27 10.78 27.10 0.04
N GLU A 28 9.80 27.66 0.76
CA GLU A 28 9.32 29.03 0.54
C GLU A 28 9.12 29.72 1.90
N ALA A 29 9.99 30.69 2.21
CA ALA A 29 9.90 31.51 3.39
C ALA A 29 8.84 32.63 3.21
N ARG A 30 7.59 32.32 3.55
CA ARG A 30 6.46 33.25 3.37
C ARG A 30 6.46 34.45 4.32
N THR A 31 7.17 34.37 5.45
CA THR A 31 7.25 35.45 6.43
C THR A 31 8.71 35.70 6.80
N THR A 32 9.24 36.82 6.32
CA THR A 32 10.67 37.15 6.45
C THR A 32 11.07 37.56 7.88
N THR A 33 10.11 37.96 8.72
CA THR A 33 10.36 38.46 10.07
C THR A 33 10.68 37.37 11.10
N LEU A 34 10.36 36.10 10.81
CA LEU A 34 10.38 34.99 11.78
C LEU A 34 11.62 34.08 11.66
N ASN A 35 12.53 34.35 10.72
CA ASN A 35 13.67 33.47 10.43
C ASN A 35 14.58 33.20 11.65
N GLU A 36 14.72 34.19 12.54
CA GLU A 36 15.53 34.07 13.77
C GLU A 36 14.86 33.19 14.83
N GLU A 37 13.51 33.14 14.84
CA GLU A 37 12.74 32.34 15.81
C GLU A 37 12.86 30.83 15.53
N LEU A 38 13.15 30.44 14.28
CA LEU A 38 13.39 29.04 13.91
C LEU A 38 14.53 28.42 14.74
N GLY A 39 15.53 29.21 15.13
CA GLY A 39 16.64 28.76 16.00
C GLY A 39 16.28 28.63 17.48
N GLN A 40 15.08 29.06 17.89
CA GLN A 40 14.62 29.08 19.29
C GLN A 40 13.46 28.11 19.55
N ILE A 41 13.05 27.33 18.54
CA ILE A 41 11.94 26.37 18.65
C ILE A 41 12.26 25.32 19.73
N LYS A 42 11.34 25.15 20.70
CA LYS A 42 11.41 24.11 21.74
C LYS A 42 10.41 22.98 21.56
N TYR A 43 9.30 23.24 20.89
CA TYR A 43 8.21 22.30 20.70
C TYR A 43 7.79 22.32 19.24
N VAL A 44 7.66 21.13 18.65
CA VAL A 44 7.11 20.93 17.31
C VAL A 44 5.79 20.20 17.46
N PHE A 45 4.71 20.83 17.02
CA PHE A 45 3.41 20.19 16.89
C PHE A 45 3.27 19.67 15.47
N SER A 46 3.13 18.36 15.31
CA SER A 46 3.00 17.72 14.00
C SER A 46 1.64 17.06 13.89
N ASP A 47 1.00 17.24 12.73
CA ASP A 47 -0.15 16.42 12.37
C ASP A 47 0.33 15.02 11.94
N LYS A 48 -0.48 14.00 12.21
CA LYS A 48 -0.17 12.64 11.79
C LYS A 48 -0.34 12.50 10.28
N THR A 49 -1.51 12.87 9.77
CA THR A 49 -1.89 12.58 8.38
C THR A 49 -1.39 13.69 7.46
N GLY A 50 -0.68 13.33 6.38
CA GLY A 50 -0.17 14.30 5.43
C GLY A 50 1.12 15.01 5.85
N THR A 51 1.58 14.82 7.10
CA THR A 51 2.91 15.26 7.57
C THR A 51 3.77 14.07 7.97
N LEU A 52 3.39 13.30 8.99
CA LEU A 52 4.16 12.13 9.44
C LEU A 52 3.95 10.91 8.51
N THR A 53 2.74 10.73 7.99
CA THR A 53 2.39 9.59 7.14
C THR A 53 1.85 10.03 5.79
N GLN A 54 2.30 9.37 4.73
CA GLN A 54 1.67 9.45 3.42
C GLN A 54 0.33 8.70 3.44
N ASN A 55 -0.68 9.18 2.72
CA ASN A 55 -1.97 8.49 2.56
C ASN A 55 -1.86 7.33 1.55
N ILE A 56 -0.93 6.42 1.79
CA ILE A 56 -0.64 5.25 0.97
C ILE A 56 -0.56 4.05 1.91
N MET A 57 -1.46 3.10 1.74
CA MET A 57 -1.46 1.85 2.49
C MET A 57 -0.82 0.74 1.66
N THR A 58 0.09 -0.02 2.26
CA THR A 58 0.78 -1.13 1.61
C THR A 58 0.62 -2.42 2.41
N PHE A 59 0.37 -3.52 1.72
CA PHE A 59 0.40 -4.84 2.34
C PHE A 59 1.84 -5.22 2.65
N ASN A 60 2.18 -5.34 3.93
CA ASN A 60 3.55 -5.60 4.36
C ASN A 60 3.75 -7.02 4.88
N LYS A 61 2.81 -7.55 5.69
CA LYS A 61 2.95 -8.83 6.39
C LYS A 61 1.60 -9.50 6.59
N CYS A 62 1.60 -10.81 6.73
CA CYS A 62 0.42 -11.56 7.16
C CYS A 62 0.82 -12.77 8.00
N SER A 63 -0.16 -13.32 8.72
CA SER A 63 -0.03 -14.63 9.36
C SER A 63 -1.09 -15.56 8.82
N ILE A 64 -0.67 -16.72 8.32
CA ILE A 64 -1.53 -17.74 7.73
C ILE A 64 -1.21 -19.06 8.40
N ASN A 65 -2.22 -19.68 9.01
CA ASN A 65 -2.09 -20.96 9.73
C ASN A 65 -0.92 -20.97 10.75
N GLY A 66 -0.78 -19.89 11.53
CA GLY A 66 0.27 -19.76 12.55
C GLY A 66 1.67 -19.45 12.01
N LYS A 67 1.89 -19.46 10.68
CA LYS A 67 3.14 -19.02 10.05
C LYS A 67 3.07 -17.52 9.73
N SER A 68 4.13 -16.79 10.05
CA SER A 68 4.27 -15.36 9.71
C SER A 68 5.00 -15.20 8.39
N TYR A 69 4.54 -14.25 7.57
CA TYR A 69 5.10 -13.90 6.27
C TYR A 69 5.32 -12.39 6.15
N GLY A 70 6.24 -11.99 5.28
CA GLY A 70 6.62 -10.59 5.04
C GLY A 70 7.85 -10.13 5.85
N ASP A 71 8.49 -11.05 6.58
CA ASP A 71 9.81 -10.82 7.17
C ASP A 71 10.89 -11.48 6.31
N VAL A 72 12.03 -10.80 6.16
CA VAL A 72 13.20 -11.32 5.46
C VAL A 72 14.24 -11.71 6.50
N TYR A 73 14.82 -12.90 6.35
CA TYR A 73 15.83 -13.43 7.25
C TYR A 73 17.15 -13.63 6.50
N ASP A 74 18.26 -13.43 7.20
CA ASP A 74 19.59 -13.74 6.67
C ASP A 74 19.91 -15.25 6.77
N TYR A 75 21.09 -15.64 6.28
CA TYR A 75 21.55 -17.04 6.36
C TYR A 75 21.80 -17.53 7.79
N THR A 76 21.88 -16.63 8.78
CA THR A 76 22.03 -16.96 10.20
C THR A 76 20.68 -17.07 10.93
N GLY A 77 19.57 -16.77 10.25
CA GLY A 77 18.23 -16.76 10.81
C GLY A 77 17.86 -15.46 11.55
N GLN A 78 18.68 -14.41 11.44
CA GLN A 78 18.35 -13.09 11.97
C GLN A 78 17.46 -12.31 11.01
N ARG A 79 16.49 -11.57 11.56
CA ARG A 79 15.58 -10.73 10.78
C ARG A 79 16.33 -9.52 10.24
N LEU A 80 16.26 -9.33 8.93
CA LEU A 80 16.82 -8.17 8.24
C LEU A 80 15.83 -7.00 8.24
N GLU A 81 16.38 -5.79 8.31
CA GLU A 81 15.60 -4.57 8.06
C GLU A 81 15.39 -4.40 6.56
N ILE A 82 14.14 -4.18 6.16
CA ILE A 82 13.79 -3.96 4.75
C ILE A 82 14.21 -2.54 4.37
N THR A 83 15.15 -2.44 3.43
CA THR A 83 15.64 -1.17 2.88
C THR A 83 15.31 -1.09 1.39
N GLU A 84 15.61 0.05 0.76
CA GLU A 84 15.41 0.20 -0.70
C GLU A 84 16.27 -0.76 -1.54
N HIS A 85 17.34 -1.30 -0.95
CA HIS A 85 18.25 -2.26 -1.57
C HIS A 85 17.85 -3.72 -1.34
N THR A 86 16.86 -4.00 -0.49
CA THR A 86 16.38 -5.36 -0.26
C THR A 86 15.72 -5.89 -1.51
N GLU A 87 16.13 -7.09 -1.93
CA GLU A 87 15.60 -7.75 -3.12
C GLU A 87 14.07 -7.86 -3.04
N ARG A 88 13.42 -7.61 -4.18
CA ARG A 88 11.97 -7.69 -4.30
C ARG A 88 11.60 -9.00 -4.95
N VAL A 89 10.48 -9.54 -4.50
CA VAL A 89 9.84 -10.68 -5.12
C VAL A 89 9.48 -10.35 -6.56
N ASP A 90 9.80 -11.28 -7.46
CA ASP A 90 9.40 -11.21 -8.86
C ASP A 90 7.97 -11.74 -9.05
N PHE A 91 7.08 -10.85 -9.52
CA PHE A 91 5.68 -11.15 -9.85
C PHE A 91 5.45 -11.35 -11.36
N SER A 92 6.50 -11.49 -12.16
CA SER A 92 6.42 -11.72 -13.62
C SER A 92 5.55 -12.91 -14.04
N PHE A 93 5.36 -13.89 -13.15
CA PHE A 93 4.45 -15.03 -13.36
C PHE A 93 2.97 -14.63 -13.49
N ASN A 94 2.62 -13.41 -13.10
CA ASN A 94 1.26 -12.88 -13.14
C ASN A 94 1.20 -11.65 -14.05
N ALA A 95 0.66 -11.82 -15.25
CA ALA A 95 0.49 -10.74 -16.23
C ALA A 95 -0.38 -9.57 -15.72
N LEU A 96 -1.19 -9.82 -14.70
CA LEU A 96 -2.07 -8.84 -14.10
C LEU A 96 -1.47 -8.21 -12.84
N ALA A 97 -0.21 -8.46 -12.46
CA ALA A 97 0.40 -7.85 -11.29
C ALA A 97 0.38 -6.30 -11.36
N ASP A 98 0.25 -5.61 -10.23
CA ASP A 98 0.40 -4.15 -10.17
C ASP A 98 1.90 -3.82 -10.09
N PRO A 99 2.48 -3.09 -11.07
CA PRO A 99 3.92 -2.77 -11.09
C PRO A 99 4.40 -1.96 -9.88
N ARG A 100 3.49 -1.31 -9.15
CA ARG A 100 3.81 -0.51 -7.95
C ARG A 100 3.83 -1.35 -6.68
N PHE A 101 3.30 -2.57 -6.72
CA PHE A 101 3.30 -3.47 -5.58
C PHE A 101 4.73 -3.90 -5.24
N ARG A 102 5.04 -3.90 -3.95
CA ARG A 102 6.37 -4.27 -3.44
C ARG A 102 6.19 -5.28 -2.32
N PHE A 103 6.90 -6.38 -2.43
CA PHE A 103 6.96 -7.42 -1.41
C PHE A 103 8.34 -8.06 -1.44
N HIS A 104 8.83 -8.53 -0.29
CA HIS A 104 10.22 -8.93 -0.13
C HIS A 104 10.38 -10.39 0.35
N ASP A 105 9.35 -10.97 0.96
CA ASP A 105 9.41 -12.34 1.45
C ASP A 105 9.08 -13.33 0.32
N HIS A 106 10.11 -14.03 -0.15
CA HIS A 106 10.00 -15.04 -1.21
C HIS A 106 9.22 -16.28 -0.76
N SER A 107 9.22 -16.60 0.54
CA SER A 107 8.58 -17.80 1.07
C SER A 107 7.06 -17.80 0.93
N LEU A 108 6.43 -16.61 0.90
CA LEU A 108 4.99 -16.49 0.64
C LEU A 108 4.65 -16.79 -0.82
N VAL A 109 5.45 -16.30 -1.77
CA VAL A 109 5.26 -16.63 -3.19
C VAL A 109 5.53 -18.10 -3.46
N GLU A 110 6.55 -18.68 -2.84
CA GLU A 110 6.79 -20.11 -2.92
C GLU A 110 5.59 -20.91 -2.40
N ALA A 111 5.02 -20.53 -1.26
CA ALA A 111 3.84 -21.20 -0.72
C ALA A 111 2.61 -21.11 -1.67
N VAL A 112 2.45 -19.98 -2.37
CA VAL A 112 1.41 -19.84 -3.42
C VAL A 112 1.69 -20.76 -4.61
N LYS A 113 2.95 -20.80 -5.08
CA LYS A 113 3.38 -21.65 -6.21
C LYS A 113 3.25 -23.14 -5.90
N LEU A 114 3.55 -23.54 -4.66
CA LEU A 114 3.39 -24.90 -4.13
C LEU A 114 1.94 -25.30 -3.82
N GLU A 115 0.97 -24.45 -4.14
CA GLU A 115 -0.46 -24.74 -3.94
C GLU A 115 -0.84 -25.03 -2.48
N ASN A 116 -0.21 -24.36 -1.53
CA ASN A 116 -0.60 -24.50 -0.13
C ASN A 116 -2.08 -24.07 0.05
N PRO A 117 -2.96 -24.97 0.56
CA PRO A 117 -4.40 -24.73 0.57
C PRO A 117 -4.81 -23.62 1.54
N GLU A 118 -4.10 -23.45 2.66
CA GLU A 118 -4.36 -22.38 3.63
C GLU A 118 -4.02 -21.00 3.05
N VAL A 119 -2.88 -20.89 2.37
CA VAL A 119 -2.44 -19.66 1.68
C VAL A 119 -3.37 -19.31 0.52
N HIS A 120 -3.80 -20.29 -0.25
CA HIS A 120 -4.78 -20.07 -1.33
C HIS A 120 -6.13 -19.61 -0.77
N THR A 121 -6.60 -20.23 0.31
CA THR A 121 -7.84 -19.82 0.96
C THR A 121 -7.73 -18.41 1.51
N PHE A 122 -6.60 -18.05 2.12
CA PHE A 122 -6.34 -16.70 2.62
C PHE A 122 -6.45 -15.64 1.50
N PHE A 123 -5.74 -15.82 0.39
CA PHE A 123 -5.79 -14.84 -0.71
C PHE A 123 -7.12 -14.83 -1.46
N ARG A 124 -7.78 -15.99 -1.59
CA ARG A 124 -9.16 -16.06 -2.10
C ARG A 124 -10.11 -15.25 -1.24
N LEU A 125 -10.03 -15.38 0.09
CA LEU A 125 -10.85 -14.59 1.01
C LEU A 125 -10.57 -13.09 0.87
N LEU A 126 -9.31 -12.67 0.72
CA LEU A 126 -8.98 -11.27 0.45
C LEU A 126 -9.53 -10.76 -0.89
N ALA A 127 -9.65 -11.62 -1.90
CA ALA A 127 -10.22 -11.29 -3.21
C ALA A 127 -11.76 -11.36 -3.27
N LEU A 128 -12.42 -11.86 -2.23
CA LEU A 128 -13.89 -12.00 -2.16
C LEU A 128 -14.51 -11.10 -1.10
N CYS A 129 -13.93 -11.03 0.10
CA CYS A 129 -14.49 -10.34 1.26
C CYS A 129 -14.09 -8.86 1.30
N HIS A 130 -14.59 -8.09 0.33
CA HIS A 130 -14.37 -6.65 0.22
C HIS A 130 -15.54 -6.01 -0.53
N THR A 131 -15.55 -4.69 -0.67
CA THR A 131 -16.42 -3.82 -1.48
C THR A 131 -15.69 -3.04 -2.60
N VAL A 132 -14.37 -3.23 -2.75
CA VAL A 132 -13.57 -2.66 -3.86
C VAL A 132 -14.22 -2.90 -5.22
N MET A 133 -14.23 -1.85 -6.04
CA MET A 133 -14.65 -1.85 -7.43
C MET A 133 -13.44 -1.96 -8.36
N ALA A 134 -13.57 -2.78 -9.40
CA ALA A 134 -12.54 -2.98 -10.40
C ALA A 134 -12.91 -2.22 -11.68
N GLU A 135 -11.96 -1.46 -12.19
CA GLU A 135 -12.06 -0.75 -13.47
C GLU A 135 -10.95 -1.22 -14.40
N GLU A 136 -11.33 -1.76 -15.55
CA GLU A 136 -10.40 -2.19 -16.60
C GLU A 136 -10.54 -1.23 -17.79
N LYS A 137 -9.53 -0.35 -17.97
CA LYS A 137 -9.54 0.64 -19.07
C LYS A 137 -9.15 0.01 -20.40
N LYS A 138 -8.22 -0.93 -20.35
CA LYS A 138 -7.71 -1.74 -21.46
C LYS A 138 -7.43 -3.13 -20.91
N GLU A 139 -7.40 -4.12 -21.80
CA GLU A 139 -7.08 -5.50 -21.42
C GLU A 139 -5.72 -5.55 -20.71
N GLY A 140 -5.73 -5.97 -19.43
CA GLY A 140 -4.55 -6.01 -18.56
C GLY A 140 -4.28 -4.75 -17.74
N GLU A 141 -4.93 -3.61 -18.04
CA GLU A 141 -4.82 -2.36 -17.28
C GLU A 141 -5.96 -2.26 -16.26
N LEU A 142 -5.87 -3.13 -15.25
CA LEU A 142 -6.81 -3.22 -14.14
C LEU A 142 -6.46 -2.19 -13.05
N SER A 143 -7.46 -1.48 -12.55
CA SER A 143 -7.34 -0.53 -11.44
C SER A 143 -8.44 -0.77 -10.40
N TYR A 144 -8.13 -0.50 -9.13
CA TYR A 144 -9.03 -0.75 -8.02
C TYR A 144 -9.41 0.55 -7.34
N GLN A 145 -10.71 0.75 -7.16
CA GLN A 145 -11.28 1.84 -6.39
C GLN A 145 -11.92 1.28 -5.12
N ALA A 146 -11.46 1.76 -3.97
CA ALA A 146 -11.91 1.29 -2.67
C ALA A 146 -12.38 2.47 -1.82
N GLN A 147 -13.39 2.26 -0.98
CA GLN A 147 -13.84 3.25 0.00
C GLN A 147 -12.79 3.46 1.10
N SER A 148 -12.02 2.41 1.42
CA SER A 148 -10.89 2.45 2.34
C SER A 148 -9.58 2.10 1.61
N PRO A 149 -8.48 2.86 1.82
CA PRO A 149 -7.19 2.53 1.24
C PRO A 149 -6.62 1.21 1.77
N ASP A 150 -6.97 0.80 2.99
CA ASP A 150 -6.55 -0.49 3.57
C ASP A 150 -7.12 -1.65 2.76
N GLU A 151 -8.40 -1.57 2.42
CA GLU A 151 -9.10 -2.57 1.63
C GLU A 151 -8.52 -2.66 0.22
N GLY A 152 -8.24 -1.50 -0.40
CA GLY A 152 -7.54 -1.44 -1.68
C GLY A 152 -6.16 -2.10 -1.64
N ALA A 153 -5.40 -1.92 -0.56
CA ALA A 153 -4.10 -2.56 -0.39
C ALA A 153 -4.21 -4.09 -0.25
N LEU A 154 -5.22 -4.59 0.47
CA LEU A 154 -5.49 -6.03 0.61
C LEU A 154 -5.87 -6.69 -0.72
N VAL A 155 -6.78 -6.09 -1.48
CA VAL A 155 -7.20 -6.62 -2.80
C VAL A 155 -6.06 -6.52 -3.82
N THR A 156 -5.24 -5.46 -3.73
CA THR A 156 -4.03 -5.33 -4.54
C THR A 156 -3.01 -6.42 -4.20
N ALA A 157 -2.83 -6.76 -2.92
CA ALA A 157 -1.98 -7.88 -2.55
C ALA A 157 -2.50 -9.19 -3.15
N ALA A 158 -3.78 -9.53 -2.95
CA ALA A 158 -4.38 -10.74 -3.52
C ALA A 158 -4.18 -10.82 -5.04
N ARG A 159 -4.41 -9.71 -5.74
CA ARG A 159 -4.14 -9.57 -7.18
C ARG A 159 -2.72 -9.97 -7.55
N ASN A 160 -1.71 -9.44 -6.86
CA ASN A 160 -0.30 -9.71 -7.17
C ASN A 160 0.08 -11.18 -6.93
N PHE A 161 -0.47 -11.80 -5.87
CA PHE A 161 -0.31 -13.23 -5.60
C PHE A 161 -1.17 -14.15 -6.48
N GLY A 162 -1.83 -13.63 -7.51
CA GLY A 162 -2.54 -14.43 -8.53
C GLY A 162 -4.01 -14.73 -8.23
N PHE A 163 -4.61 -14.01 -7.28
CA PHE A 163 -6.03 -14.04 -6.93
C PHE A 163 -6.64 -12.68 -7.31
N VAL A 164 -6.99 -12.54 -8.59
CA VAL A 164 -7.31 -11.24 -9.20
C VAL A 164 -8.80 -11.03 -9.19
N PHE A 165 -9.28 -10.07 -8.40
CA PHE A 165 -10.67 -9.62 -8.47
C PHE A 165 -10.95 -8.92 -9.81
N ARG A 166 -12.01 -9.34 -10.51
CA ARG A 166 -12.36 -8.81 -11.84
C ARG A 166 -13.58 -7.94 -11.83
N SER A 167 -14.68 -8.45 -11.30
CA SER A 167 -15.95 -7.74 -11.33
C SER A 167 -16.90 -8.27 -10.28
N ARG A 168 -17.93 -7.46 -10.03
CA ARG A 168 -19.00 -7.79 -9.11
C ARG A 168 -20.32 -7.36 -9.69
N THR A 169 -21.30 -8.23 -9.53
CA THR A 169 -22.71 -7.95 -9.74
C THR A 169 -23.44 -8.06 -8.38
N PRO A 170 -24.71 -7.67 -8.27
CA PRO A 170 -25.46 -7.83 -7.03
C PRO A 170 -25.48 -9.27 -6.49
N ASP A 171 -25.41 -10.27 -7.38
CA ASP A 171 -25.59 -11.69 -7.04
C ASP A 171 -24.31 -12.52 -7.23
N SER A 172 -23.21 -11.94 -7.72
CA SER A 172 -21.97 -12.69 -7.92
C SER A 172 -20.69 -11.85 -7.89
N VAL A 173 -19.60 -12.49 -7.48
CA VAL A 173 -18.23 -11.97 -7.51
C VAL A 173 -17.40 -12.82 -8.45
N SER A 174 -16.75 -12.20 -9.43
CA SER A 174 -15.87 -12.87 -10.39
C SER A 174 -14.42 -12.58 -10.09
N ILE A 175 -13.61 -13.63 -9.95
CA ILE A 175 -12.16 -13.54 -9.72
C ILE A 175 -11.42 -14.47 -10.69
N VAL A 176 -10.15 -14.19 -10.93
CA VAL A 176 -9.23 -15.07 -11.65
C VAL A 176 -8.27 -15.65 -10.64
N GLU A 177 -8.34 -16.97 -10.44
CA GLU A 177 -7.42 -17.72 -9.59
C GLU A 177 -6.45 -18.49 -10.49
N LYS A 178 -5.16 -18.13 -10.45
CA LYS A 178 -4.11 -18.82 -11.23
C LYS A 178 -4.42 -18.94 -12.73
N GLY A 179 -5.01 -17.90 -13.31
CA GLY A 179 -5.39 -17.86 -14.73
C GLY A 179 -6.74 -18.50 -15.05
N GLN A 180 -7.41 -19.14 -14.09
CA GLN A 180 -8.77 -19.67 -14.26
C GLN A 180 -9.79 -18.68 -13.71
N GLN A 181 -10.75 -18.30 -14.55
CA GLN A 181 -11.87 -17.48 -14.11
C GLN A 181 -12.83 -18.32 -13.25
N ARG A 182 -13.18 -17.80 -12.08
CA ARG A 182 -14.15 -18.38 -11.16
C ARG A 182 -15.17 -17.32 -10.79
N SER A 183 -16.43 -17.75 -10.72
CA SER A 183 -17.54 -16.92 -10.28
C SER A 183 -18.12 -17.53 -9.00
N TYR A 184 -18.33 -16.67 -8.01
CA TYR A 184 -18.90 -17.02 -6.71
C TYR A 184 -20.25 -16.33 -6.58
N GLU A 185 -21.26 -17.06 -6.13
CA GLU A 185 -22.56 -16.49 -5.78
C GLU A 185 -22.40 -15.60 -4.53
N LEU A 186 -22.98 -14.41 -4.58
CA LEU A 186 -22.98 -13.45 -3.49
C LEU A 186 -24.35 -13.49 -2.81
N LEU A 187 -24.42 -14.08 -1.63
CA LEU A 187 -25.67 -14.26 -0.90
C LEU A 187 -25.95 -13.07 0.01
N ALA A 188 -24.92 -12.54 0.68
CA ALA A 188 -25.08 -11.36 1.52
C ALA A 188 -23.77 -10.59 1.71
N ILE A 189 -23.88 -9.27 1.79
CA ILE A 189 -22.82 -8.39 2.30
C ILE A 189 -23.29 -7.80 3.62
N LEU A 190 -22.47 -7.97 4.65
CA LEU A 190 -22.65 -7.34 5.96
C LEU A 190 -21.59 -6.25 6.09
N ASP A 191 -21.96 -5.03 5.73
CA ASP A 191 -21.04 -3.89 5.66
C ASP A 191 -20.29 -3.59 6.95
N PHE A 192 -19.10 -3.03 6.77
CA PHE A 192 -18.34 -2.50 7.88
C PHE A 192 -19.12 -1.39 8.59
N ASN A 193 -19.13 -1.43 9.91
CA ASN A 193 -19.49 -0.27 10.71
C ASN A 193 -18.61 -0.18 11.95
N ASN A 194 -18.51 1.03 12.48
CA ASN A 194 -17.71 1.41 13.63
C ASN A 194 -18.09 0.69 14.94
N VAL A 195 -19.30 0.12 15.04
CA VAL A 195 -19.73 -0.71 16.17
C VAL A 195 -19.25 -2.15 16.00
N ARG A 196 -19.43 -2.75 14.82
CA ARG A 196 -19.04 -4.13 14.49
C ARG A 196 -17.54 -4.31 14.34
N LYS A 197 -16.84 -3.28 13.82
CA LYS A 197 -15.40 -3.31 13.48
C LYS A 197 -15.01 -4.47 12.56
N ARG A 198 -15.96 -4.99 11.77
CA ARG A 198 -15.77 -6.07 10.80
C ARG A 198 -16.76 -5.93 9.65
N MET A 199 -16.30 -6.32 8.46
CA MET A 199 -17.12 -6.62 7.29
C MET A 199 -17.24 -8.14 7.16
N SER A 200 -18.32 -8.63 6.57
CA SER A 200 -18.44 -10.06 6.24
C SER A 200 -19.19 -10.21 4.92
N VAL A 201 -18.85 -11.26 4.18
CA VAL A 201 -19.52 -11.64 2.95
C VAL A 201 -19.92 -13.11 3.09
N ILE A 202 -21.09 -13.46 2.57
CA ILE A 202 -21.63 -14.83 2.50
C ILE A 202 -21.81 -15.17 1.04
#